data_AF-A0AAN7VQQ6-F1
#
_entry.id   AF-A0AAN7VQQ6-F1
#
_cell.length_a   1.000
_cell.length_b   1.000
_cell.length_c   1.000
_cell.angle_alpha   90.00
_cell.angle_beta   90.00
_cell.angle_gamma   90.00
#
_symmetry.space_group_name_H-M   'P 1'
#
loop_
_entity.id
_entity.type
_entity.pdbx_description
1 polymer ?
#
loop_
_entity_poly.entity_id
_entity_poly.type
_entity_poly.pdbx_seq_one_letter_code
_entity_poly.pdbx_strand_id
1 'polypeptide(L)'
;MSGKVKNRVPNFTTSEKLHLLRIISSKYGSVLEDKKTDRASTEKKSKAWLDMTDEFNATSTTNVFRNTSSLKKCYENRKKELRKTLAEEKKERLLTGGGPPPAVKTDETDDLLMSIMNKSTLVGLHNEFDDDAEESSVTSIVGNQQEISEENAVIVMICK
;
A
#
# COMPACT_ATOMS: atom_id res chain seq x y z
N MET A 1 -12.54 -17.19 45.00
CA MET A 1 -12.08 -17.26 43.60
C MET A 1 -11.17 -16.05 43.33
N SER A 2 -9.86 -16.19 43.49
CA SER A 2 -8.94 -15.07 43.19
C SER A 2 -8.86 -14.88 41.67
N GLY A 3 -9.37 -13.76 41.18
CA GLY A 3 -9.21 -13.35 39.78
C GLY A 3 -7.74 -13.11 39.48
N LYS A 4 -7.17 -13.85 38.53
CA LYS A 4 -5.82 -13.57 38.02
C LYS A 4 -5.82 -12.19 37.35
N VAL A 5 -5.15 -11.21 37.94
CA VAL A 5 -4.89 -9.91 37.32
C VAL A 5 -4.03 -10.16 36.08
N LYS A 6 -4.60 -9.96 34.90
CA LYS A 6 -3.87 -10.09 33.63
C LYS A 6 -2.92 -8.90 33.52
N ASN A 7 -1.63 -9.17 33.63
CA ASN A 7 -0.62 -8.14 33.41
C ASN A 7 -0.71 -7.67 31.95
N ARG A 8 -0.96 -6.38 31.73
CA ARG A 8 -1.17 -5.83 30.40
C ARG A 8 0.20 -5.55 29.77
N VAL A 9 0.40 -6.05 28.56
CA VAL A 9 1.56 -5.66 27.75
C VAL A 9 1.46 -4.16 27.45
N PRO A 10 2.56 -3.39 27.54
CA PRO A 10 2.53 -1.96 27.22
C PRO A 10 2.09 -1.72 25.78
N ASN A 11 1.49 -0.56 25.52
CA ASN A 11 1.11 -0.15 24.18
C ASN A 11 2.34 0.02 23.28
N PHE A 12 2.11 0.00 21.96
CA PHE A 12 3.16 0.32 20.99
C PHE A 12 3.45 1.83 21.00
N THR A 13 4.72 2.20 21.13
CA THR A 13 5.16 3.60 20.98
C THR A 13 5.11 4.03 19.51
N THR A 14 5.16 5.33 19.25
CA THR A 14 5.26 5.86 17.87
C THR A 14 6.52 5.34 17.17
N SER A 15 7.66 5.32 17.87
CA SER A 15 8.92 4.78 17.33
C SER A 15 8.83 3.30 16.97
N GLU A 16 8.19 2.48 17.82
CA GLU A 16 7.97 1.05 17.53
C GLU A 16 7.08 0.85 16.31
N LYS A 17 6.00 1.64 16.18
CA LYS A 17 5.11 1.58 15.01
C LYS A 17 5.88 1.95 13.74
N LEU A 18 6.65 3.02 13.78
CA LEU A 18 7.43 3.48 12.64
C LEU A 18 8.50 2.46 12.24
N HIS A 19 9.19 1.88 13.23
CA HIS A 19 10.17 0.81 13.01
C HIS A 19 9.54 -0.43 12.35
N LEU A 20 8.38 -0.87 12.85
CA LEU A 20 7.62 -1.98 12.25
C LEU A 20 7.33 -1.71 10.76
N LEU A 21 6.88 -0.50 10.42
CA LEU A 21 6.54 -0.16 9.04
C LEU A 21 7.75 -0.07 8.12
N ARG A 22 8.91 0.39 8.63
CA ARG A 22 10.16 0.39 7.88
C ARG A 22 10.65 -1.02 7.54
N ILE A 23 10.56 -1.95 8.48
CA ILE A 23 10.91 -3.35 8.21
C ILE A 23 9.96 -3.95 7.17
N ILE A 24 8.66 -3.66 7.27
CA ILE A 24 7.68 -4.13 6.30
C ILE A 24 7.95 -3.54 4.91
N SER A 25 8.14 -2.22 4.78
CA SER A 25 8.37 -1.58 3.48
C SER A 25 9.66 -2.07 2.80
N SER A 26 10.71 -2.30 3.58
CA SER A 26 12.01 -2.69 3.02
C SER A 26 12.09 -4.17 2.58
N LYS A 27 11.45 -5.09 3.31
CA LYS A 27 11.69 -6.53 3.12
C LYS A 27 10.44 -7.37 2.88
N TYR A 28 9.36 -7.11 3.60
CA TYR A 28 8.23 -8.04 3.69
C TYR A 28 6.97 -7.58 2.93
N GLY A 29 6.93 -6.33 2.46
CA GLY A 29 5.73 -5.70 1.88
C GLY A 29 5.10 -6.51 0.75
N SER A 30 5.91 -7.00 -0.20
CA SER A 30 5.41 -7.78 -1.34
C SER A 30 4.76 -9.11 -0.95
N VAL A 31 5.25 -9.76 0.11
CA VAL A 31 4.71 -11.04 0.60
C VAL A 31 3.46 -10.81 1.44
N LEU A 32 3.46 -9.77 2.27
CA LEU A 32 2.38 -9.48 3.20
C LEU A 32 1.14 -8.91 2.50
N GLU A 33 1.32 -8.08 1.48
CA GLU A 33 0.23 -7.46 0.70
C GLU A 33 -0.18 -8.27 -0.54
N ASP A 34 0.39 -9.47 -0.72
CA ASP A 34 -0.09 -10.41 -1.74
C ASP A 34 -1.56 -10.76 -1.47
N LYS A 35 -2.41 -10.73 -2.50
CA LYS A 35 -3.84 -11.05 -2.41
C LYS A 35 -4.14 -12.54 -2.51
N LYS A 36 -3.15 -13.37 -2.85
CA LYS A 36 -3.31 -14.83 -2.92
C LYS A 36 -3.70 -15.42 -1.56
N THR A 37 -4.58 -16.41 -1.60
CA THR A 37 -5.18 -17.09 -0.43
C THR A 37 -5.01 -18.61 -0.48
N ASP A 38 -4.20 -19.13 -1.40
CA ASP A 38 -3.86 -20.54 -1.44
C ASP A 38 -3.02 -20.96 -0.22
N ARG A 39 -2.95 -22.27 0.03
CA ARG A 39 -2.24 -22.82 1.18
C ARG A 39 -0.77 -22.39 1.21
N ALA A 40 -0.09 -22.44 0.06
CA ALA A 40 1.33 -22.08 -0.02
C ALA A 40 1.57 -20.58 0.27
N SER A 41 0.73 -19.67 -0.25
CA SER A 41 0.87 -18.25 0.11
C SER A 41 0.55 -17.97 1.57
N THR A 42 -0.42 -18.69 2.16
CA THR A 42 -0.75 -18.56 3.59
C THR A 42 0.41 -18.99 4.47
N GLU A 43 1.04 -20.13 4.17
CA GLU A 43 2.23 -20.62 4.87
C GLU A 43 3.41 -19.64 4.70
N LYS A 44 3.63 -19.12 3.49
CA LYS A 44 4.66 -18.11 3.19
C LYS A 44 4.45 -16.82 3.99
N LYS A 45 3.23 -16.31 4.05
CA LYS A 45 2.87 -15.14 4.88
C LYS A 45 3.10 -15.42 6.36
N SER A 46 2.71 -16.60 6.83
CA SER A 46 2.93 -16.99 8.24
C SER A 46 4.41 -16.99 8.58
N LYS A 47 5.25 -17.57 7.71
CA LYS A 47 6.70 -17.56 7.88
C LYS A 47 7.27 -16.13 7.85
N ALA A 48 6.85 -15.31 6.89
CA ALA A 48 7.28 -13.91 6.80
C ALA A 48 6.94 -13.12 8.08
N TRP A 49 5.78 -13.38 8.70
CA TRP A 49 5.42 -12.77 9.97
C TRP A 49 6.32 -13.22 11.13
N LEU A 50 6.72 -14.49 11.17
CA LEU A 50 7.64 -15.02 12.18
C LEU A 50 9.03 -14.40 12.01
N ASP A 51 9.60 -14.48 10.81
CA ASP A 51 10.92 -13.94 10.48
C ASP A 51 10.99 -12.43 10.80
N MET A 52 9.95 -11.68 10.44
CA MET A 52 9.84 -10.26 10.76
C MET A 52 9.73 -10.01 12.27
N THR A 53 9.04 -10.89 13.02
CA THR A 53 8.94 -10.75 14.49
C THR A 53 10.31 -10.89 15.15
N ASP A 54 11.10 -11.86 14.69
CA ASP A 54 12.45 -12.08 15.20
C ASP A 54 13.36 -10.89 14.87
N GLU A 55 13.30 -10.39 13.63
CA GLU A 55 14.03 -9.19 13.21
C GLU A 55 13.61 -7.95 14.01
N PHE A 56 12.32 -7.74 14.21
CA PHE A 56 11.79 -6.62 15.00
C PHE A 56 12.29 -6.69 16.43
N ASN A 57 12.22 -7.85 17.09
CA ASN A 57 12.65 -7.99 18.48
C ASN A 57 14.18 -7.91 18.62
N ALA A 58 14.95 -8.33 17.62
CA ALA A 58 16.41 -8.22 17.62
C ALA A 58 16.89 -6.77 17.40
N THR A 59 16.13 -5.97 16.65
CA THR A 59 16.48 -4.58 16.31
C THR A 59 15.76 -3.56 17.19
N SER A 60 14.77 -3.98 17.97
CA SER A 60 14.02 -3.09 18.86
C SER A 60 14.91 -2.51 19.95
N THR A 61 14.81 -1.20 20.15
CA THR A 61 15.49 -0.51 21.26
C THR A 61 14.71 -0.66 22.58
N THR A 62 13.48 -1.20 22.54
CA THR A 62 12.67 -1.43 23.73
C THR A 62 12.95 -2.81 24.33
N ASN A 63 13.05 -2.90 25.66
CA ASN A 63 13.20 -4.17 26.39
C ASN A 63 11.90 -5.00 26.46
N VAL A 64 10.99 -4.84 25.49
CA VAL A 64 9.69 -5.50 25.46
C VAL A 64 9.62 -6.40 24.25
N PHE A 65 9.58 -7.70 24.49
CA PHE A 65 9.39 -8.68 23.43
C PHE A 65 7.95 -8.63 22.90
N ARG A 66 7.79 -8.52 21.58
CA ARG A 66 6.50 -8.50 20.91
C ARG A 66 6.21 -9.84 20.26
N ASN A 67 4.96 -10.30 20.41
CA ASN A 67 4.50 -11.51 19.75
C ASN A 67 4.06 -11.21 18.32
N THR A 68 4.17 -12.18 17.43
CA THR A 68 3.73 -12.07 16.02
C THR A 68 2.28 -11.61 15.88
N SER A 69 1.38 -12.12 16.72
CA SER A 69 -0.03 -11.70 16.73
C SER A 69 -0.22 -10.23 17.07
N SER A 70 0.61 -9.68 17.97
CA SER A 70 0.57 -8.27 18.36
C SER A 70 1.07 -7.35 17.25
N LEU A 71 2.16 -7.72 16.57
CA LEU A 71 2.69 -6.97 15.42
C LEU A 71 1.71 -6.98 14.25
N LYS A 72 1.15 -8.15 13.94
CA LYS A 72 0.12 -8.31 12.90
C LYS A 72 -1.09 -7.44 13.18
N LYS A 73 -1.60 -7.45 14.42
CA LYS A 73 -2.70 -6.59 14.84
C LYS A 73 -2.35 -5.10 14.78
N CYS A 74 -1.12 -4.72 15.16
CA CYS A 74 -0.65 -3.35 15.07
C CYS A 74 -0.67 -2.86 13.61
N TYR A 75 -0.16 -3.67 12.68
CA TYR A 75 -0.16 -3.36 11.26
C TYR A 75 -1.58 -3.25 10.69
N GLU A 76 -2.45 -4.23 10.96
CA GLU A 76 -3.84 -4.21 10.48
C GLU A 76 -4.62 -3.00 11.01
N ASN A 77 -4.44 -2.65 12.28
CA ASN A 77 -5.02 -1.45 12.86
C ASN A 77 -4.52 -0.20 12.12
N ARG A 78 -3.21 -0.12 11.83
CA ARG A 78 -2.66 1.04 11.11
C ARG A 78 -3.22 1.17 9.70
N LYS A 79 -3.39 0.06 8.98
CA LYS A 79 -4.06 0.03 7.66
C LYS A 79 -5.50 0.51 7.75
N LYS A 80 -6.21 0.12 8.81
CA LYS A 80 -7.59 0.55 9.05
C LYS A 80 -7.68 2.05 9.33
N GLU A 81 -6.81 2.57 10.20
CA GLU A 81 -6.78 4.01 10.49
C GLU A 81 -6.44 4.82 9.23
N LEU A 82 -5.48 4.39 8.41
CA LEU A 82 -5.17 5.09 7.15
C LEU A 82 -6.39 5.15 6.21
N ARG A 83 -7.06 4.01 5.98
CA ARG A 83 -8.28 3.99 5.14
C ARG A 83 -9.36 4.91 5.68
N LYS A 84 -9.50 4.98 7.00
CA LYS A 84 -10.47 5.86 7.65
C LYS A 84 -10.11 7.34 7.44
N THR A 85 -8.85 7.71 7.63
CA THR A 85 -8.36 9.08 7.37
C THR A 85 -8.63 9.48 5.92
N LEU A 86 -8.22 8.65 4.95
CA LEU A 86 -8.43 8.93 3.53
C LEU A 86 -9.92 9.03 3.14
N ALA A 87 -10.77 8.20 3.74
CA ALA A 87 -12.21 8.25 3.51
C ALA A 87 -12.83 9.53 4.09
N GLU A 88 -12.40 9.96 5.28
CA GLU A 88 -12.86 11.22 5.87
C GLU A 88 -12.37 12.42 5.05
N GLU A 89 -11.12 12.40 4.58
CA GLU A 89 -10.59 13.43 3.68
C GLU A 89 -11.37 13.51 2.36
N LYS A 90 -11.67 12.37 1.73
CA LYS A 90 -12.51 12.36 0.51
C LYS A 90 -13.90 12.92 0.80
N LYS A 91 -14.51 12.51 1.92
CA LYS A 91 -15.83 13.01 2.33
C LYS A 91 -15.79 14.53 2.56
N GLU A 92 -14.80 15.03 3.30
CA GLU A 92 -14.60 16.46 3.58
C GLU A 92 -14.44 17.28 2.31
N ARG A 93 -13.72 16.78 1.30
CA ARG A 93 -13.61 17.44 -0.02
C ARG A 93 -14.94 17.55 -0.76
N LEU A 94 -15.85 16.59 -0.56
CA LEU A 94 -17.16 16.55 -1.23
C LEU A 94 -18.23 17.39 -0.51
N LEU A 95 -17.95 17.91 0.69
CA LEU A 95 -18.87 18.80 1.39
C LEU A 95 -18.84 20.20 0.75
N THR A 96 -19.94 20.57 0.10
CA THR A 96 -20.14 21.93 -0.44
C THR A 96 -20.76 22.82 0.63
N GLY A 97 -19.97 23.69 1.25
CA GLY A 97 -20.44 24.58 2.32
C GLY A 97 -19.84 25.98 2.35
N GLY A 98 -19.06 26.39 1.34
CA GLY A 98 -18.46 27.73 1.23
C GLY A 98 -17.43 28.09 2.31
N GLY A 99 -17.13 27.18 3.24
CA GLY A 99 -16.13 27.34 4.29
C GLY A 99 -14.71 27.01 3.79
N PRO A 100 -13.68 27.48 4.50
CA PRO A 100 -12.29 27.13 4.19
C PRO A 100 -12.07 25.61 4.32
N PRO A 101 -11.19 25.02 3.50
CA PRO A 101 -10.91 23.59 3.53
C PRO A 101 -10.34 23.18 4.91
N PRO A 102 -10.69 21.97 5.41
CA PRO A 102 -10.16 21.47 6.67
C PRO A 102 -8.65 21.25 6.59
N ALA A 103 -7.97 21.43 7.73
CA ALA A 103 -6.54 21.19 7.82
C ALA A 103 -6.22 19.69 7.70
N VAL A 104 -5.38 19.34 6.72
CA VAL A 104 -4.94 17.96 6.49
C VAL A 104 -4.08 17.50 7.68
N LYS A 105 -4.42 16.33 8.24
CA LYS A 105 -3.65 15.69 9.32
C LYS A 105 -2.85 14.53 8.74
N THR A 106 -1.64 14.81 8.28
CA THR A 106 -0.71 13.78 7.81
C THR A 106 0.12 13.26 8.98
N ASP A 107 0.07 11.95 9.25
CA ASP A 107 1.01 11.30 10.16
C ASP A 107 2.26 10.84 9.39
N GLU A 108 3.44 10.90 10.03
CA GLU A 108 4.72 10.50 9.41
C GLU A 108 4.73 9.05 8.91
N THR A 109 3.87 8.20 9.49
CA THR A 109 3.74 6.80 9.10
C THR A 109 2.72 6.54 7.98
N ASP A 110 1.94 7.55 7.57
CA ASP A 110 0.96 7.42 6.48
C ASP A 110 1.67 7.22 5.13
N ASP A 111 2.68 8.02 4.83
CA ASP A 111 3.43 7.94 3.56
C ASP A 111 4.08 6.56 3.36
N LEU A 112 4.66 6.02 4.43
CA LEU A 112 5.21 4.66 4.44
C LEU A 112 4.13 3.62 4.16
N LEU A 113 2.96 3.73 4.78
CA LEU A 113 1.86 2.80 4.54
C LEU A 113 1.33 2.91 3.09
N MET A 114 1.19 4.12 2.57
CA MET A 114 0.76 4.36 1.19
C MET A 114 1.74 3.75 0.19
N SER A 115 3.05 3.76 0.49
CA SER A 115 4.07 3.12 -0.35
C SER A 115 3.99 1.59 -0.36
N ILE A 116 3.54 0.99 0.75
CA ILE A 116 3.43 -0.47 0.91
C ILE A 116 2.12 -0.98 0.28
N MET A 117 1.02 -0.28 0.53
CA MET A 117 -0.32 -0.72 0.18
C MET A 117 -0.66 -0.44 -1.28
N ASN A 118 -1.53 -1.28 -1.85
CA ASN A 118 -2.04 -1.02 -3.20
C ASN A 118 -2.95 0.22 -3.20
N LYS A 119 -2.60 1.24 -4.00
CA LYS A 119 -3.35 2.50 -4.15
C LYS A 119 -4.85 2.28 -4.38
N SER A 120 -5.23 1.35 -5.25
CA SER A 120 -6.65 1.06 -5.54
C SER A 120 -7.45 0.60 -4.31
N THR A 121 -6.78 -0.03 -3.33
CA THR A 121 -7.42 -0.47 -2.08
C THR A 121 -7.58 0.64 -1.04
N LEU A 122 -6.93 1.79 -1.27
CA LEU A 122 -6.99 2.97 -0.41
C LEU A 122 -7.98 4.00 -0.93
N VAL A 123 -7.84 4.40 -2.20
CA VAL A 123 -8.62 5.51 -2.80
C VAL A 123 -9.79 5.04 -3.67
N GLY A 124 -9.92 3.74 -3.89
CA GLY A 124 -10.90 3.17 -4.82
C GLY A 124 -10.36 3.04 -6.24
N LEU A 125 -11.23 2.60 -7.15
CA LEU A 125 -10.93 2.57 -8.58
C LEU A 125 -10.98 3.99 -9.14
N HIS A 126 -10.07 4.30 -10.05
CA HIS A 126 -10.09 5.57 -10.76
C HIS A 126 -11.36 5.65 -11.63
N ASN A 127 -12.04 6.79 -11.55
CA ASN A 127 -13.19 7.11 -12.39
C ASN A 127 -12.89 8.41 -13.12
N GLU A 128 -12.94 8.36 -14.45
CA GLU A 128 -12.66 9.50 -15.33
C GLU A 128 -13.80 10.54 -15.35
N PHE A 129 -14.98 10.18 -14.83
CA PHE A 129 -16.16 11.04 -14.75
C PHE A 129 -16.47 11.53 -13.33
N ASP A 130 -15.58 11.29 -12.36
CA ASP A 130 -15.72 11.79 -10.97
C ASP A 130 -14.96 13.12 -10.83
N ASP A 131 -15.43 14.00 -9.93
CA ASP A 131 -14.90 15.37 -9.74
C ASP A 131 -13.43 15.40 -9.24
N ASP A 132 -12.88 14.24 -8.88
CA ASP A 132 -11.48 14.05 -8.46
C ASP A 132 -10.59 13.42 -9.56
N ALA A 133 -11.04 13.42 -10.82
CA ALA A 133 -10.20 13.07 -11.96
C ALA A 133 -9.06 14.08 -12.10
N GLU A 134 -7.83 13.64 -11.84
CA GLU A 134 -6.62 14.38 -12.18
C GLU A 134 -6.69 14.69 -13.68
N GLU A 135 -6.75 15.98 -14.07
CA GLU A 135 -6.59 16.36 -15.47
C GLU A 135 -5.24 15.82 -15.93
N SER A 136 -5.26 14.75 -16.72
CA SER A 136 -4.08 14.36 -17.48
C SER A 136 -3.71 15.56 -18.32
N SER A 137 -2.63 16.23 -17.96
CA SER A 137 -1.94 17.16 -18.86
C SER A 137 -1.83 16.47 -20.21
N VAL A 138 -2.63 16.97 -21.16
CA VAL A 138 -2.74 16.42 -22.50
C VAL A 138 -1.34 16.46 -23.09
N THR A 139 -0.65 15.33 -23.11
CA THR A 139 0.53 15.20 -23.94
C THR A 139 -0.02 15.17 -25.35
N SER A 140 0.09 16.29 -26.05
CA SER A 140 -0.33 16.46 -27.44
C SER A 140 0.21 15.31 -28.29
N ILE A 141 -0.64 14.31 -28.56
CA ILE A 141 -0.40 13.31 -29.60
C ILE A 141 -0.69 14.03 -30.92
N VAL A 142 0.33 14.66 -31.50
CA VAL A 142 0.32 14.97 -32.94
C VAL A 142 0.72 13.68 -33.64
N GLY A 143 -0.27 13.03 -34.26
CA GLY A 143 -0.09 11.78 -34.98
C GLY A 143 0.70 11.94 -36.29
N ASN A 144 1.25 10.82 -36.75
CA ASN A 144 1.01 10.36 -38.12
C ASN A 144 1.25 8.84 -38.26
N GLN A 145 0.31 8.21 -38.94
CA GLN A 145 0.24 6.80 -39.36
C GLN A 145 1.19 6.58 -40.57
N GLN A 146 2.09 5.60 -40.55
CA GLN A 146 1.97 4.25 -41.12
C GLN A 146 2.17 4.19 -42.66
N GLU A 147 3.28 3.60 -43.12
CA GLU A 147 3.44 3.11 -44.50
C GLU A 147 3.76 1.60 -44.45
N ILE A 148 3.01 0.84 -45.25
CA ILE A 148 2.88 -0.62 -45.22
C ILE A 148 4.03 -1.25 -46.01
N SER A 149 4.60 -2.34 -45.48
CA SER A 149 5.59 -3.19 -46.13
C SER A 149 4.97 -4.04 -47.25
N GLU A 150 5.50 -3.92 -48.46
CA GLU A 150 5.14 -4.76 -49.61
C GLU A 150 5.96 -6.06 -49.64
N GLU A 151 5.31 -7.19 -49.39
CA GLU A 151 5.78 -8.49 -49.87
C GLU A 151 5.36 -8.65 -51.34
N ASN A 152 6.33 -8.69 -52.26
CA ASN A 152 6.19 -9.33 -53.56
C ASN A 152 7.58 -9.71 -54.10
N ALA A 153 8.13 -10.79 -53.56
CA ALA A 153 9.11 -11.58 -54.29
C ALA A 153 8.39 -12.42 -55.35
N VAL A 154 9.07 -12.61 -56.49
CA VAL A 154 8.76 -13.55 -57.60
C VAL A 154 7.93 -12.98 -58.77
N ILE A 155 8.55 -12.21 -59.67
CA ILE A 155 8.50 -12.34 -61.16
C ILE A 155 9.81 -11.71 -61.69
N VAL A 156 10.88 -12.47 -61.93
CA VAL A 156 11.36 -12.96 -63.25
C VAL A 156 11.75 -11.84 -64.25
N MET A 157 12.96 -11.97 -64.82
CA MET A 157 13.60 -11.13 -65.86
C MET A 157 14.10 -9.77 -65.37
N ILE A 158 15.40 -9.47 -65.40
CA ILE A 158 16.13 -9.16 -66.64
C ILE A 158 17.55 -9.77 -66.60
N CYS A 159 17.76 -10.79 -67.44
CA CYS A 159 19.02 -10.97 -68.16
C CYS A 159 18.88 -10.19 -69.47
N LYS A 160 19.69 -9.15 -69.65
CA LYS A 160 20.27 -8.76 -70.94
C LYS A 160 21.45 -7.84 -70.70
#